data_AF-A0AA36CZT8-F1
#
_entry.id   AF-A0AA36CZT8-F1
#
_cell.length_a   1.000
_cell.length_b   1.000
_cell.length_c   1.000
_cell.angle_alpha   90.00
_cell.angle_beta   90.00
_cell.angle_gamma   90.00
#
_symmetry.space_group_name_H-M   'P 1'
#
loop_
_entity.id
_entity.type
_entity.pdbx_description
1 polymer ?
#
loop_
_entity_poly.entity_id
_entity_poly.type
_entity_poly.pdbx_seq_one_letter_code
_entity_poly.pdbx_strand_id
1 'polypeptide(L)'
;MDARSAIADTMMMAMSTAIHAVPRRSSRRLSDFSDIAHLTVSFTGISLTPRQHKLIKTGYECWRNTQKQTAGEWALDYVARRDPQLRLQFERHQELAKAHAAAITDVLEMAVESVEALDDSLGPLLVSYASQNGVLEEKECFDRIYWSRVSEALCQLARQFPIKSQKWDTVAAWRIVILFIVNKIDYGFQLEKKEGPLLLAHQNASFDNPAYKA
;
A
#
# COMPACT_ATOMS: atom_id res chain seq x y z
N MET A 1 2.01 -17.43 31.44
CA MET A 1 2.23 -16.23 30.62
C MET A 1 0.92 -15.92 29.92
N ASP A 2 0.21 -14.90 30.39
CA ASP A 2 -1.14 -14.60 29.94
C ASP A 2 -1.09 -13.93 28.56
N ALA A 3 -1.92 -14.40 27.62
CA ALA A 3 -2.02 -13.87 26.26
C ALA A 3 -2.28 -12.34 26.23
N ARG A 4 -2.87 -11.78 27.29
CA ARG A 4 -3.06 -10.34 27.48
C ARG A 4 -1.73 -9.58 27.67
N SER A 5 -0.75 -10.18 28.34
CA SER A 5 0.61 -9.61 28.49
C SER A 5 1.34 -9.62 27.15
N ALA A 6 1.24 -10.72 26.40
CA ALA A 6 1.87 -10.84 25.09
C ALA A 6 1.31 -9.83 24.07
N ILE A 7 0.00 -9.58 24.10
CA ILE A 7 -0.65 -8.55 23.28
C ILE A 7 -0.20 -7.15 23.69
N ALA A 8 -0.14 -6.85 24.99
CA ALA A 8 0.33 -5.56 25.50
C ALA A 8 1.81 -5.29 25.14
N ASP A 9 2.67 -6.31 25.25
CA ASP A 9 4.09 -6.22 24.90
C ASP A 9 4.27 -6.05 23.38
N THR A 10 3.48 -6.76 22.57
CA THR A 10 3.47 -6.60 21.10
C THR A 10 2.97 -5.21 20.69
N MET A 11 1.95 -4.69 21.37
CA MET A 11 1.43 -3.33 21.16
C MET A 11 2.45 -2.26 21.57
N MET A 12 3.17 -2.44 22.69
CA MET A 12 4.24 -1.52 23.10
C MET A 12 5.42 -1.56 22.13
N MET A 13 5.76 -2.72 21.58
CA MET A 13 6.83 -2.87 20.59
C MET A 13 6.44 -2.25 19.23
N ALA A 14 5.18 -2.42 18.82
CA ALA A 14 4.59 -1.78 17.63
C ALA A 14 4.49 -0.25 17.77
N MET A 15 4.11 0.25 18.95
CA MET A 15 4.12 1.68 19.26
C MET A 15 5.55 2.25 19.25
N SER A 16 6.51 1.53 19.83
CA SER A 16 7.91 1.95 19.86
C SER A 16 8.52 2.01 18.45
N THR A 17 8.20 1.03 17.59
CA THR A 17 8.64 1.03 16.18
C THR A 17 7.92 2.09 15.34
N ALA A 18 6.62 2.34 15.55
CA ALA A 18 5.90 3.43 14.90
C ALA A 18 6.47 4.81 15.30
N ILE A 19 6.79 5.01 16.59
CA ILE A 19 7.43 6.24 17.09
C ILE A 19 8.85 6.43 16.51
N HIS A 20 9.58 5.34 16.23
CA HIS A 20 10.91 5.39 15.61
C HIS A 20 10.86 5.52 14.07
N ALA A 21 9.78 5.07 13.43
CA ALA A 21 9.54 5.22 11.99
C ALA A 21 9.01 6.63 11.62
N VAL A 22 8.52 7.40 12.61
CA VAL A 22 8.24 8.82 12.44
C VAL A 22 9.58 9.57 12.34
N PRO A 23 9.90 10.22 11.20
CA PRO A 23 11.15 10.94 11.05
C PRO A 23 11.26 12.02 12.13
N ARG A 24 12.32 11.97 12.94
CA ARG A 24 12.68 13.09 13.82
C ARG A 24 12.88 14.32 12.94
N ARG A 25 11.98 15.29 13.11
CA ARG A 25 11.99 16.68 12.60
C ARG A 25 13.26 17.04 11.81
N SER A 26 13.23 16.90 10.49
CA SER A 26 14.23 17.56 9.62
C SER A 26 13.86 17.70 8.15
N SER A 27 12.60 17.52 7.73
CA SER A 27 12.21 17.86 6.36
C SER A 27 10.78 18.34 6.24
N ARG A 28 10.62 19.63 5.91
CA ARG A 28 9.35 20.31 5.57
C ARG A 28 8.73 19.82 4.23
N ARG A 29 8.98 18.58 3.81
CA ARG A 29 8.48 18.02 2.53
C ARG A 29 7.53 16.82 2.67
N LEU A 30 7.12 16.46 3.89
CA LEU A 30 6.16 15.39 4.19
C LEU A 30 4.95 15.88 5.03
N SER A 31 4.44 17.08 4.74
CA SER A 31 3.08 17.49 5.13
C SER A 31 2.10 16.76 4.19
N ASP A 32 1.23 15.83 4.58
CA ASP A 32 0.40 15.72 5.77
C ASP A 32 0.03 14.23 5.96
N PHE A 33 0.86 13.47 6.66
CA PHE A 33 0.43 12.19 7.25
C PHE A 33 0.33 12.30 8.78
N SER A 34 0.72 13.43 9.38
CA SER A 34 0.64 13.64 10.83
C SER A 34 -0.78 13.65 11.37
N ASP A 35 -1.74 14.08 10.54
CA ASP A 35 -3.17 14.11 10.78
C ASP A 35 -3.81 12.71 10.78
N ILE A 36 -3.15 11.71 10.18
CA ILE A 36 -3.61 10.31 10.17
C ILE A 36 -2.60 9.35 10.81
N ALA A 37 -1.48 9.87 11.31
CA ALA A 37 -0.45 9.08 11.99
C ALA A 37 -1.01 8.33 13.21
N HIS A 38 -1.96 8.96 13.92
CA HIS A 38 -2.68 8.33 15.03
C HIS A 38 -3.66 7.23 14.58
N LEU A 39 -4.10 7.25 13.32
CA LEU A 39 -4.93 6.23 12.70
C LEU A 39 -4.04 5.03 12.26
N THR A 40 -2.82 5.28 11.79
CA THR A 40 -1.91 4.23 11.30
C THR A 40 -1.28 3.31 12.37
N VAL A 41 -1.38 3.61 13.67
CA VAL A 41 -0.69 2.84 14.74
C VAL A 41 -1.29 1.44 14.98
N SER A 42 -2.39 1.10 14.34
CA SER A 42 -3.02 -0.22 14.51
C SER A 42 -3.61 -0.69 13.19
N PHE A 43 -2.92 -1.61 12.52
CA PHE A 43 -3.49 -2.42 11.44
C PHE A 43 -4.39 -3.56 11.97
N THR A 44 -4.98 -3.30 13.13
CA THR A 44 -6.06 -4.04 13.78
C THR A 44 -7.05 -2.98 14.28
N GLY A 45 -8.08 -2.67 13.48
CA GLY A 45 -9.26 -1.98 14.01
C GLY A 45 -9.67 -0.65 13.40
N ILE A 46 -9.14 -0.20 12.26
CA ILE A 46 -9.85 0.84 11.50
C ILE A 46 -10.92 0.15 10.65
N SER A 47 -12.13 0.12 11.19
CA SER A 47 -13.34 -0.12 10.42
C SER A 47 -13.85 1.22 9.94
N LEU A 48 -13.96 1.38 8.62
CA LEU A 48 -14.72 2.48 8.04
C LEU A 48 -16.19 2.33 8.48
N THR A 49 -16.83 3.44 8.81
CA THR A 49 -18.26 3.38 9.16
C THR A 49 -19.09 2.96 7.94
N PRO A 50 -20.30 2.37 8.10
CA PRO A 50 -21.17 2.05 6.98
C PRO A 50 -21.48 3.27 6.08
N ARG A 51 -21.50 4.47 6.68
CA ARG A 51 -21.63 5.73 5.93
C ARG A 51 -20.41 6.00 5.07
N GLN A 52 -19.20 5.83 5.60
CA GLN A 52 -17.96 6.02 4.85
C GLN A 52 -17.79 5.00 3.72
N HIS A 53 -18.22 3.75 3.91
CA HIS A 53 -18.30 2.76 2.83
C HIS A 53 -19.14 3.29 1.66
N LYS A 54 -20.35 3.78 1.96
CA LYS A 54 -21.25 4.35 0.95
C LYS A 54 -20.63 5.56 0.25
N LEU A 55 -19.98 6.46 1.00
CA LEU A 55 -19.31 7.63 0.43
C LEU A 55 -18.18 7.24 -0.54
N ILE A 56 -17.36 6.25 -0.19
CA ILE A 56 -16.28 5.75 -1.04
C ILE A 56 -16.85 5.12 -2.30
N LYS A 57 -17.78 4.15 -2.15
CA LYS A 57 -18.40 3.43 -3.27
C LYS A 57 -19.04 4.40 -4.26
N THR A 58 -19.95 5.25 -3.79
CA THR A 58 -20.64 6.22 -4.67
C THR A 58 -19.67 7.26 -5.26
N GLY A 59 -18.68 7.71 -4.49
CA GLY A 59 -17.72 8.71 -4.95
C GLY A 59 -16.81 8.21 -6.05
N TYR A 60 -16.25 7.03 -5.85
CA TYR A 60 -15.38 6.38 -6.82
C TYR A 60 -16.15 5.95 -8.06
N GLU A 61 -17.32 5.33 -7.90
CA GLU A 61 -18.17 4.91 -9.02
C GLU A 61 -18.58 6.09 -9.91
N CYS A 62 -19.01 7.21 -9.30
CA CYS A 62 -19.37 8.40 -10.06
C CYS A 62 -18.17 9.01 -10.78
N TRP A 63 -16.99 9.02 -10.16
CA TRP A 63 -15.76 9.44 -10.83
C TRP A 63 -15.42 8.49 -11.99
N ARG A 64 -15.41 7.18 -11.75
CA ARG A 64 -15.06 6.15 -12.74
C ARG A 64 -15.96 6.21 -13.98
N ASN A 65 -17.27 6.43 -13.79
CA ASN A 65 -18.25 6.52 -14.87
C ASN A 65 -18.18 7.84 -15.65
N THR A 66 -17.53 8.88 -15.11
CA THR A 66 -17.40 10.18 -15.78
C THR A 66 -16.03 10.39 -16.43
N GLN A 67 -15.02 9.66 -15.99
CA GLN A 67 -13.67 9.75 -16.54
C GLN A 67 -13.42 8.75 -17.65
N LYS A 68 -12.65 9.16 -18.66
CA LYS A 68 -12.17 8.26 -19.73
C LYS A 68 -10.98 7.41 -19.29
N GLN A 69 -10.13 7.98 -18.43
CA GLN A 69 -8.95 7.32 -17.89
C GLN A 69 -9.31 6.45 -16.69
N THR A 70 -8.55 5.38 -16.48
CA THR A 70 -8.60 4.53 -15.28
C THR A 70 -7.91 5.21 -14.09
N ALA A 71 -8.12 4.66 -12.88
CA ALA A 71 -7.49 5.18 -11.67
C ALA A 71 -5.97 5.04 -11.69
N GLY A 72 -5.45 3.92 -12.19
CA GLY A 72 -4.01 3.70 -12.32
C GLY A 72 -3.36 4.58 -13.38
N GLU A 73 -4.00 4.77 -14.54
CA GLU A 73 -3.52 5.73 -15.55
C GLU A 73 -3.45 7.15 -14.97
N TRP A 74 -4.52 7.59 -14.29
CA TRP A 74 -4.54 8.90 -13.64
C TRP A 74 -3.42 9.04 -12.60
N ALA A 75 -3.14 7.97 -11.83
CA ALA A 75 -2.09 7.97 -10.83
C ALA A 75 -0.70 8.11 -11.47
N LEU A 76 -0.40 7.34 -12.52
CA LEU A 76 0.87 7.46 -13.23
C LEU A 76 1.03 8.82 -13.91
N ASP A 77 -0.03 9.37 -14.50
CA ASP A 77 -0.03 10.73 -15.07
C ASP A 77 0.19 11.81 -14.01
N TYR A 78 -0.35 11.62 -12.80
CA TYR A 78 -0.07 12.50 -11.67
C TYR A 78 1.42 12.43 -11.27
N VAL A 79 1.98 11.22 -11.16
CA VAL A 79 3.39 11.02 -10.82
C VAL A 79 4.31 11.62 -11.89
N ALA A 80 4.06 11.33 -13.16
CA ALA A 80 4.87 11.80 -14.28
C ALA A 80 4.91 13.33 -14.40
N ARG A 81 3.84 14.02 -14.00
CA ARG A 81 3.80 15.49 -13.95
C ARG A 81 4.63 16.09 -12.81
N ARG A 82 4.81 15.35 -11.71
CA ARG A 82 5.51 15.83 -10.51
C ARG A 82 6.95 15.35 -10.41
N ASP A 83 7.28 14.24 -11.05
CA ASP A 83 8.59 13.62 -10.99
C ASP A 83 9.09 13.32 -12.42
N PRO A 84 9.88 14.25 -13.02
CA PRO A 84 10.39 14.09 -14.37
C PRO A 84 11.28 12.86 -14.54
N GLN A 85 11.94 12.40 -13.47
CA GLN A 85 12.79 11.22 -13.53
C GLN A 85 11.94 9.97 -13.67
N LEU A 86 10.89 9.81 -12.85
CA LEU A 86 9.96 8.68 -13.00
C LEU A 86 9.21 8.72 -14.33
N ARG A 87 8.88 9.90 -14.85
CA ARG A 87 8.32 10.03 -16.20
C ARG A 87 9.22 9.38 -17.26
N LEU A 88 10.51 9.70 -17.26
CA LEU A 88 11.47 9.08 -18.21
C LEU A 88 11.53 7.56 -18.05
N GLN A 89 11.40 7.06 -16.82
CA GLN A 89 11.35 5.63 -16.56
C GLN A 89 10.08 4.98 -17.12
N PHE A 90 8.91 5.60 -16.96
CA PHE A 90 7.68 5.10 -17.56
C PHE A 90 7.75 5.10 -19.09
N GLU A 91 8.34 6.13 -19.69
CA GLU A 91 8.56 6.22 -21.14
C GLU A 91 9.54 5.14 -21.64
N ARG A 92 10.53 4.75 -20.83
CA ARG A 92 11.48 3.67 -21.12
C ARG A 92 10.87 2.28 -20.95
N HIS A 93 10.01 2.10 -19.94
CA HIS A 93 9.42 0.83 -19.53
C HIS A 93 7.90 0.81 -19.74
N GLN A 94 7.43 1.16 -20.94
CA GLN A 94 6.01 1.45 -21.22
C GLN A 94 5.07 0.28 -20.92
N GLU A 95 5.44 -0.94 -21.31
CA GLU A 95 4.58 -2.11 -21.08
C GLU A 95 4.48 -2.44 -19.60
N LEU A 96 5.57 -2.28 -18.84
CA LEU A 96 5.53 -2.45 -17.39
C LEU A 96 4.72 -1.34 -16.72
N ALA A 97 4.87 -0.09 -17.16
CA ALA A 97 4.05 1.03 -16.67
C ALA A 97 2.55 0.79 -16.92
N LYS A 98 2.17 0.29 -18.10
CA LYS A 98 0.78 -0.12 -18.40
C LYS A 98 0.29 -1.24 -17.49
N ALA A 99 1.12 -2.26 -17.26
CA ALA A 99 0.79 -3.37 -16.37
C ALA A 99 0.56 -2.88 -14.93
N HIS A 100 1.43 -2.00 -14.42
CA HIS A 100 1.25 -1.38 -13.11
C HIS A 100 -0.02 -0.50 -13.05
N ALA A 101 -0.32 0.28 -14.10
CA ALA A 101 -1.56 1.07 -14.14
C ALA A 101 -2.81 0.20 -14.11
N ALA A 102 -2.82 -0.91 -14.86
CA ALA A 102 -3.91 -1.88 -14.83
C ALA A 102 -4.04 -2.50 -13.42
N ALA A 103 -2.95 -3.04 -12.88
CA ALA A 103 -2.96 -3.67 -11.55
C ALA A 103 -3.37 -2.71 -10.42
N ILE A 104 -2.95 -1.45 -10.47
CA ILE A 104 -3.40 -0.41 -9.52
C ILE A 104 -4.92 -0.19 -9.65
N THR A 105 -5.44 -0.14 -10.88
CA THR A 105 -6.87 0.02 -11.12
C THR A 105 -7.66 -1.15 -10.56
N ASP A 106 -7.25 -2.38 -10.87
CA ASP A 106 -7.91 -3.60 -10.39
C ASP A 106 -7.90 -3.67 -8.85
N VAL A 107 -6.77 -3.35 -8.23
CA VAL A 107 -6.64 -3.29 -6.77
C VAL A 107 -7.61 -2.27 -6.16
N LEU A 108 -7.76 -1.09 -6.76
CA LEU A 108 -8.68 -0.08 -6.27
C LEU A 108 -10.13 -0.47 -6.48
N GLU A 109 -10.48 -1.05 -7.62
CA GLU A 109 -11.82 -1.54 -7.91
C GLU A 109 -12.20 -2.64 -6.92
N MET A 110 -11.34 -3.64 -6.70
CA MET A 110 -11.53 -4.66 -5.66
C MET A 110 -11.66 -4.04 -4.26
N ALA A 111 -10.79 -3.09 -3.89
CA ALA A 111 -10.84 -2.45 -2.58
C ALA A 111 -12.14 -1.66 -2.35
N VAL A 112 -12.68 -1.03 -3.39
CA VAL A 112 -13.95 -0.29 -3.32
C VAL A 112 -15.13 -1.26 -3.22
N GLU A 113 -15.13 -2.34 -3.99
CA GLU A 113 -16.15 -3.39 -3.95
C GLU A 113 -16.19 -4.07 -2.57
N SER A 114 -15.02 -4.45 -2.04
CA SER A 114 -14.85 -5.17 -0.78
C SER A 114 -14.45 -4.29 0.41
N VAL A 115 -14.76 -2.99 0.37
CA VAL A 115 -14.36 -2.00 1.39
C VAL A 115 -14.74 -2.38 2.84
N GLU A 116 -15.78 -3.21 3.00
CA GLU A 116 -16.27 -3.72 4.28
C GLU A 116 -15.41 -4.85 4.87
N ALA A 117 -14.59 -5.51 4.03
CA ALA A 117 -13.84 -6.72 4.35
C ALA A 117 -12.43 -6.70 3.72
N LEU A 118 -11.76 -5.54 3.76
CA LEU A 118 -10.46 -5.33 3.10
C LEU A 118 -9.39 -6.34 3.54
N ASP A 119 -9.23 -6.56 4.85
CA ASP A 119 -8.22 -7.49 5.37
C ASP A 119 -8.49 -8.95 4.96
N ASP A 120 -9.75 -9.38 5.02
CA ASP A 120 -10.14 -10.77 4.74
C ASP A 120 -10.07 -11.10 3.24
N SER A 121 -10.38 -10.12 2.37
CA SER A 121 -10.52 -10.34 0.93
C SER A 121 -9.31 -9.92 0.11
N LEU A 122 -8.68 -8.78 0.43
CA LEU A 122 -7.69 -8.13 -0.43
C LEU A 122 -6.28 -8.18 0.16
N GLY A 123 -6.15 -8.25 1.49
CA GLY A 123 -4.88 -8.27 2.20
C GLY A 123 -3.88 -9.31 1.65
N PRO A 124 -4.21 -10.61 1.60
CA PRO A 124 -3.32 -11.65 1.07
C PRO A 124 -2.96 -11.46 -0.41
N LEU A 125 -3.90 -10.98 -1.23
CA LEU A 125 -3.68 -10.75 -2.65
C LEU A 125 -2.64 -9.66 -2.88
N LEU A 126 -2.72 -8.55 -2.13
CA LEU A 126 -1.77 -7.44 -2.22
C LEU A 126 -0.35 -7.85 -1.83
N VAL A 127 -0.24 -8.68 -0.79
CA VAL A 127 1.06 -9.23 -0.37
C VAL A 127 1.64 -10.11 -1.48
N SER A 128 0.82 -10.96 -2.12
CA SER A 128 1.23 -11.79 -3.25
C SER A 128 1.65 -10.96 -4.46
N TYR A 129 0.90 -9.91 -4.82
CA TYR A 129 1.24 -9.02 -5.93
C TYR A 129 2.55 -8.27 -5.73
N ALA A 130 2.91 -7.97 -4.48
CA ALA A 130 4.15 -7.29 -4.13
C ALA A 130 5.34 -8.24 -3.90
N SER A 131 5.10 -9.55 -3.84
CA SER A 131 6.13 -10.57 -3.62
C SER A 131 6.95 -10.86 -4.89
N GLN A 132 7.97 -11.70 -4.77
CA GLN A 132 8.86 -12.06 -5.89
C GLN A 132 8.06 -12.62 -7.09
N ASN A 133 8.30 -12.08 -8.27
CA ASN A 133 7.56 -12.30 -9.52
C ASN A 133 6.12 -11.79 -9.55
N GLY A 134 5.70 -11.04 -8.53
CA GLY A 134 4.43 -10.34 -8.49
C GLY A 134 4.41 -9.13 -9.45
N VAL A 135 3.22 -8.74 -9.87
CA VAL A 135 3.03 -7.61 -10.80
C VAL A 135 3.39 -6.25 -10.19
N LEU A 136 3.46 -6.16 -8.86
CA LEU A 136 3.78 -4.95 -8.10
C LEU A 136 5.13 -5.01 -7.37
N GLU A 137 5.96 -6.02 -7.67
CA GLU A 137 7.30 -6.24 -7.10
C GLU A 137 8.24 -5.04 -7.28
N GLU A 138 9.22 -4.88 -6.37
CA GLU A 138 10.31 -3.91 -6.53
C GLU A 138 11.23 -4.31 -7.71
N LYS A 139 10.84 -3.99 -8.94
CA LYS A 139 11.62 -4.23 -10.17
C LYS A 139 11.93 -2.94 -10.91
N GLU A 140 13.15 -2.88 -11.46
CA GLU A 140 13.63 -1.77 -12.29
C GLU A 140 13.49 -0.41 -11.60
N CYS A 141 12.57 0.44 -12.07
CA CYS A 141 12.28 1.77 -11.51
C CYS A 141 11.05 1.82 -10.59
N PHE A 142 10.37 0.69 -10.37
CA PHE A 142 9.12 0.59 -9.62
C PHE A 142 9.37 0.28 -8.14
N ASP A 143 10.33 0.99 -7.55
CA ASP A 143 10.81 0.81 -6.17
C ASP A 143 9.97 1.57 -5.13
N ARG A 144 10.46 1.66 -3.89
CA ARG A 144 9.82 2.43 -2.80
C ARG A 144 9.62 3.91 -3.12
N ILE A 145 10.49 4.53 -3.90
CA ILE A 145 10.34 5.93 -4.30
C ILE A 145 9.14 6.03 -5.23
N TYR A 146 9.05 5.15 -6.22
CA TYR A 146 7.88 5.04 -7.08
C TYR A 146 6.59 4.85 -6.26
N TRP A 147 6.55 3.88 -5.34
CA TRP A 147 5.37 3.63 -4.51
C TRP A 147 5.03 4.80 -3.56
N SER A 148 6.03 5.54 -3.07
CA SER A 148 5.79 6.78 -2.34
C SER A 148 5.09 7.84 -3.20
N ARG A 149 5.43 7.94 -4.49
CA ARG A 149 4.75 8.87 -5.41
C ARG A 149 3.36 8.40 -5.80
N VAL A 150 3.20 7.10 -6.05
CA VAL A 150 1.90 6.50 -6.35
C VAL A 150 0.94 6.65 -5.18
N SER A 151 1.37 6.35 -3.95
CA SER A 151 0.54 6.53 -2.76
C SER A 151 0.08 7.98 -2.57
N GLU A 152 0.95 8.96 -2.82
CA GLU A 152 0.58 10.38 -2.84
C GLU A 152 -0.51 10.64 -3.89
N ALA A 153 -0.30 10.16 -5.12
CA ALA A 153 -1.27 10.31 -6.21
C ALA A 153 -2.64 9.72 -5.80
N LEU A 154 -2.66 8.47 -5.35
CA LEU A 154 -3.88 7.78 -4.95
C LEU A 154 -4.62 8.51 -3.82
N CYS A 155 -3.91 9.09 -2.86
CA CYS A 155 -4.51 9.94 -1.82
C CYS A 155 -5.14 11.23 -2.36
N GLN A 156 -4.67 11.75 -3.50
CA GLN A 156 -5.24 12.92 -4.18
C GLN A 156 -6.45 12.58 -5.06
N LEU A 157 -6.60 11.32 -5.49
CA LEU A 157 -7.65 10.90 -6.41
C LEU A 157 -9.06 11.24 -5.88
N ALA A 158 -9.34 11.03 -4.59
CA ALA A 158 -10.63 11.36 -3.99
C ALA A 158 -11.00 12.84 -4.08
N ARG A 159 -10.03 13.75 -4.29
CA ARG A 159 -10.33 15.16 -4.55
C ARG A 159 -11.02 15.37 -5.89
N GLN A 160 -10.85 14.45 -6.84
CA GLN A 160 -11.53 14.45 -8.14
C GLN A 160 -12.95 13.88 -8.08
N PHE A 161 -13.35 13.21 -6.98
CA PHE A 161 -14.71 12.66 -6.89
C PHE A 161 -15.77 13.78 -6.93
N PRO A 162 -16.83 13.65 -7.74
CA PRO A 162 -17.85 14.68 -7.93
C PRO A 162 -18.84 14.78 -6.75
N ILE A 163 -18.36 14.63 -5.52
CA ILE A 163 -19.15 14.74 -4.28
C ILE A 163 -19.00 16.15 -3.72
N LYS A 164 -20.11 16.90 -3.64
CA LYS A 164 -20.13 18.26 -3.07
C LYS A 164 -20.29 18.29 -1.56
N SER A 165 -21.16 17.44 -1.00
CA SER A 165 -21.39 17.34 0.44
C SER A 165 -20.44 16.34 1.08
N GLN A 166 -19.98 16.58 2.31
CA GLN A 166 -19.15 15.61 3.05
C GLN A 166 -17.80 15.27 2.38
N LYS A 167 -17.30 16.15 1.48
CA LYS A 167 -16.05 15.96 0.73
C LYS A 167 -14.85 15.59 1.62
N TRP A 168 -14.73 16.25 2.77
CA TRP A 168 -13.66 15.96 3.74
C TRP A 168 -13.72 14.54 4.29
N ASP A 169 -14.92 14.07 4.66
CA ASP A 169 -15.13 12.72 5.18
C ASP A 169 -14.86 11.67 4.10
N THR A 170 -15.30 11.91 2.86
CA THR A 170 -14.96 11.05 1.71
C THR A 170 -13.45 10.96 1.48
N VAL A 171 -12.75 12.10 1.49
CA VAL A 171 -11.29 12.14 1.27
C VAL A 171 -10.57 11.43 2.42
N ALA A 172 -10.98 11.63 3.67
CA ALA A 172 -10.39 10.94 4.82
C ALA A 172 -10.63 9.43 4.75
N ALA A 173 -11.86 9.00 4.48
CA ALA A 173 -12.22 7.60 4.31
C ALA A 173 -11.43 6.94 3.17
N TRP A 174 -11.30 7.62 2.03
CA TRP A 174 -10.51 7.13 0.90
C TRP A 174 -9.02 6.96 1.27
N ARG A 175 -8.44 7.92 1.98
CA ARG A 175 -7.04 7.85 2.43
C ARG A 175 -6.79 6.64 3.33
N ILE A 176 -7.77 6.24 4.14
CA ILE A 176 -7.69 5.01 4.95
C ILE A 176 -7.59 3.77 4.04
N VAL A 177 -8.37 3.71 2.95
CA VAL A 177 -8.27 2.61 1.96
C VAL A 177 -6.90 2.60 1.29
N ILE A 178 -6.37 3.76 0.91
CA ILE A 178 -5.04 3.84 0.28
C ILE A 178 -3.93 3.45 1.26
N LEU A 179 -3.99 3.93 2.50
CA LEU A 179 -3.11 3.49 3.57
C LEU A 179 -3.15 1.97 3.74
N PHE A 180 -4.35 1.39 3.66
CA PHE A 180 -4.50 -0.06 3.75
C PHE A 180 -3.70 -0.76 2.65
N ILE A 181 -3.92 -0.35 1.40
CA ILE A 181 -3.29 -0.96 0.22
C ILE A 181 -1.76 -0.83 0.30
N VAL A 182 -1.26 0.38 0.56
CA VAL A 182 0.18 0.68 0.59
C VAL A 182 0.90 -0.09 1.68
N ASN A 183 0.29 -0.22 2.87
CA ASN A 183 0.90 -0.98 3.95
C ASN A 183 0.97 -2.48 3.64
N LYS A 184 -0.01 -3.06 2.93
CA LYS A 184 0.05 -4.47 2.51
C LYS A 184 1.11 -4.71 1.43
N ILE A 185 1.24 -3.79 0.48
CA ILE A 185 2.29 -3.82 -0.54
C ILE A 185 3.66 -3.71 0.12
N ASP A 186 3.86 -2.74 1.01
CA ASP A 186 5.14 -2.57 1.73
C ASP A 186 5.46 -3.79 2.61
N TYR A 187 4.45 -4.40 3.22
CA TYR A 187 4.61 -5.65 3.95
C TYR A 187 5.09 -6.80 3.04
N GLY A 188 4.55 -6.90 1.81
CA GLY A 188 5.04 -7.85 0.80
C GLY A 188 6.52 -7.66 0.48
N PHE A 189 6.96 -6.40 0.28
CA PHE A 189 8.38 -6.08 0.06
C PHE A 189 9.27 -6.43 1.27
N GLN A 190 8.74 -6.32 2.48
CA GLN A 190 9.49 -6.65 3.70
C GLN A 190 9.65 -8.15 3.93
N LEU A 191 8.65 -8.96 3.54
CA LEU A 191 8.72 -10.41 3.63
C LEU A 191 9.85 -10.96 2.76
N GLU A 192 10.01 -10.44 1.54
CA GLU A 192 11.09 -10.84 0.64
C GLU A 192 12.48 -10.59 1.27
N LYS A 193 12.68 -9.42 1.91
CA LYS A 193 13.94 -9.10 2.58
C LYS A 193 14.26 -10.00 3.78
N LYS A 194 13.22 -10.57 4.42
CA LYS A 194 13.38 -11.52 5.53
C LYS A 194 13.57 -12.95 5.05
N GLU A 195 12.97 -13.32 3.93
CA GLU A 195 13.08 -14.67 3.35
C GLU A 195 14.36 -14.87 2.51
N GLY A 196 14.89 -13.81 1.88
CA GLY A 196 16.13 -13.87 1.10
C GLY A 196 17.34 -14.46 1.85
N PRO A 197 17.63 -14.05 3.11
CA PRO A 197 18.70 -14.65 3.91
C PRO A 197 18.40 -16.09 4.34
N LEU A 198 17.14 -16.46 4.57
CA LEU A 198 16.72 -17.79 5.02
C LEU A 198 16.72 -18.81 3.88
N LEU A 199 16.30 -18.42 2.68
CA LEU A 199 16.36 -19.26 1.48
C LEU A 199 17.81 -19.49 1.02
N LEU A 200 18.69 -18.49 1.12
CA LEU A 200 20.14 -18.66 0.91
C LEU A 200 20.77 -19.56 1.99
N ALA A 201 20.32 -19.47 3.25
CA ALA A 201 20.77 -20.37 4.31
C ALA A 201 20.30 -21.82 4.11
N HIS A 202 19.10 -22.04 3.55
CA HIS A 202 18.58 -23.37 3.22
C HIS A 202 19.17 -23.96 1.94
N GLN A 203 19.56 -23.14 0.95
CA GLN A 203 20.30 -23.61 -0.22
C GLN A 203 21.78 -23.89 0.08
N ASN A 204 22.39 -23.18 1.05
CA ASN A 204 23.73 -23.49 1.55
C ASN A 204 23.77 -24.65 2.56
N ALA A 205 22.61 -25.07 3.08
CA ALA A 205 22.45 -26.33 3.79
C ALA A 205 22.34 -27.48 2.76
N SER A 206 23.36 -27.63 1.92
CA SER A 206 23.56 -28.81 1.09
C SER A 206 23.51 -30.07 1.96
N PHE A 207 22.92 -31.13 1.40
CA PHE A 207 22.69 -32.46 1.96
C PHE A 207 23.99 -33.27 2.28
N ASP A 208 25.07 -32.62 2.70
CA ASP A 208 26.32 -33.25 3.16
C ASP A 208 26.53 -33.02 4.66
N ASN A 209 25.53 -33.38 5.48
CA ASN A 209 25.73 -33.51 6.92
C ASN A 209 26.17 -34.96 7.25
N PRO A 210 27.43 -35.22 7.62
CA PRO A 210 27.91 -36.57 7.94
C PRO A 210 27.35 -37.13 9.26
N ALA A 211 26.48 -36.40 9.96
CA ALA A 211 25.92 -36.81 11.25
C ALA A 211 24.86 -37.94 11.21
N TYR A 212 24.52 -38.49 10.04
CA TYR A 212 23.57 -39.62 9.90
C TYR A 212 24.23 -40.94 9.43
N LYS A 213 25.52 -41.14 9.72
CA LYS A 213 26.13 -42.48 9.67
C LYS A 213 26.65 -42.87 11.06
N ALA A 214 25.77 -43.44 11.87
CA ALA A 214 26.10 -44.38 12.95
C ALA A 214 24.87 -45.26 13.21
#